data_AF-A0AAV6G3R5-F1
#
_entry.id   AF-A0AAV6G3R5-F1
#
_cell.length_a   1.000
_cell.length_b   1.000
_cell.length_c   1.000
_cell.angle_alpha   90.00
_cell.angle_beta   90.00
_cell.angle_gamma   90.00
#
_symmetry.space_group_name_H-M   'P 1'
#
loop_
_entity.id
_entity.type
_entity.pdbx_description
1 polymer ?
#
loop_
_entity_poly.entity_id
_entity_poly.type
_entity_poly.pdbx_seq_one_letter_code
_entity_poly.pdbx_strand_id
1 'polypeptide(L)'
;MSRLFLRFTSIVTKGATSSTKVVLARRGAAVRPIHTCSGLLSLTRYEEATDWQKKLTPEQYVVTREKGTEVPFTGIYVHHSEAGMYHCVCCDSPLFSSETKYDSGTGWPSFYQAHGTWERDESHASIIRRPDNSLGNTGTEIICKHCDAHLGHVFEDGPDPTGERFCINSVALNFKPRAK
;
A
#
# COMPACT_ATOMS: atom_id res chain seq x y z
N MET A 1 -0.68 -69.89 -44.18
CA MET A 1 -1.26 -70.63 -43.03
C MET A 1 -1.60 -69.59 -41.96
N SER A 2 -2.66 -68.80 -42.13
CA SER A 2 -4.06 -69.07 -41.71
C SER A 2 -4.29 -68.87 -40.21
N ARG A 3 -5.45 -68.26 -39.89
CA ARG A 3 -6.13 -68.08 -38.59
C ARG A 3 -5.86 -66.73 -37.91
N LEU A 4 -6.86 -65.96 -37.48
CA LEU A 4 -8.30 -66.05 -37.57
C LEU A 4 -8.86 -64.68 -37.13
N PHE A 5 -9.81 -64.11 -37.88
CA PHE A 5 -10.59 -62.94 -37.49
C PHE A 5 -11.52 -63.30 -36.32
N LEU A 6 -11.62 -62.44 -35.32
CA LEU A 6 -12.71 -62.43 -34.35
C LEU A 6 -13.31 -61.03 -34.27
N ARG A 7 -14.48 -60.90 -34.91
CA ARG A 7 -15.43 -59.80 -34.73
C ARG A 7 -16.07 -59.94 -33.35
N PHE A 8 -16.07 -58.88 -32.56
CA PHE A 8 -16.98 -58.75 -31.44
C PHE A 8 -18.04 -57.68 -31.74
N THR A 9 -19.28 -58.14 -31.68
CA THR A 9 -20.52 -57.44 -31.94
C THR A 9 -20.90 -56.50 -30.80
N SER A 10 -21.29 -55.27 -31.12
CA SER A 10 -21.92 -54.34 -30.18
C SER A 10 -23.33 -54.81 -29.83
N ILE A 11 -23.61 -54.99 -28.54
CA ILE A 11 -24.97 -55.13 -28.00
C ILE A 11 -25.33 -53.85 -27.25
N VAL A 12 -26.37 -53.17 -27.76
CA VAL A 12 -27.04 -52.03 -27.13
C VAL A 12 -27.94 -52.55 -26.01
N THR A 13 -27.88 -51.93 -24.83
CA THR A 13 -29.00 -51.97 -23.87
C THR A 13 -29.35 -50.55 -23.42
N LYS A 14 -30.62 -50.19 -23.61
CA LYS A 14 -31.25 -48.96 -23.10
C LYS A 14 -31.67 -49.22 -21.65
N GLY A 15 -31.17 -48.42 -20.71
CA GLY A 15 -31.62 -48.42 -19.31
C GLY A 15 -32.35 -47.12 -18.98
N ALA A 16 -33.61 -47.22 -18.59
CA ALA A 16 -34.50 -46.12 -18.27
C ALA A 16 -34.40 -45.67 -16.79
N THR A 17 -34.48 -44.35 -16.60
CA THR A 17 -35.10 -43.56 -15.51
C THR A 17 -35.21 -44.13 -14.09
N SER A 18 -34.69 -43.36 -13.10
CA SER A 18 -35.51 -42.73 -12.05
C SER A 18 -34.63 -41.78 -11.22
N SER A 19 -34.91 -40.48 -11.28
CA SER A 19 -34.23 -39.46 -10.46
C SER A 19 -34.99 -39.31 -9.15
N THR A 20 -34.42 -39.82 -8.06
CA THR A 20 -34.95 -39.64 -6.70
C THR A 20 -34.58 -38.24 -6.21
N LYS A 21 -35.56 -37.35 -6.05
CA LYS A 21 -35.36 -36.04 -5.42
C LYS A 21 -35.14 -36.22 -3.91
N VAL A 22 -33.92 -35.97 -3.45
CA VAL A 22 -33.61 -35.80 -2.03
C VAL A 22 -33.96 -34.36 -1.63
N VAL A 23 -35.03 -34.21 -0.85
CA VAL A 23 -35.41 -32.93 -0.24
C VAL A 23 -34.55 -32.74 1.02
N LEU A 24 -33.49 -31.94 0.92
CA LEU A 24 -32.69 -31.53 2.08
C LEU A 24 -33.40 -30.36 2.77
N ALA A 25 -33.95 -30.63 3.95
CA ALA A 25 -34.57 -29.63 4.81
C ALA A 25 -33.54 -28.58 5.25
N ARG A 26 -33.74 -27.32 4.82
CA ARG A 26 -32.95 -26.17 5.25
C ARG A 26 -33.22 -25.88 6.73
N ARG A 27 -32.27 -26.21 7.59
CA ARG A 27 -32.22 -25.67 8.96
C ARG A 27 -31.99 -24.17 8.87
N GLY A 28 -33.01 -23.38 9.22
CA GLY A 28 -32.89 -21.93 9.34
C GLY A 28 -31.91 -21.59 10.45
N ALA A 29 -30.74 -21.05 10.08
CA ALA A 29 -29.88 -20.38 11.03
C ALA A 29 -30.57 -19.07 11.43
N ALA A 30 -30.93 -18.95 12.71
CA ALA A 30 -31.40 -17.69 13.27
C ALA A 30 -30.28 -16.65 13.13
N VAL A 31 -30.46 -15.71 12.20
CA VAL A 31 -29.57 -14.56 12.04
C VAL A 31 -29.77 -13.68 13.27
N ARG A 32 -28.79 -13.67 14.17
CA ARG A 32 -28.72 -12.65 15.23
C ARG A 32 -28.64 -11.28 14.55
N PRO A 33 -29.45 -10.28 14.95
CA PRO A 33 -29.33 -8.96 14.39
C PRO A 33 -27.93 -8.44 14.71
N ILE A 34 -27.20 -8.07 13.66
CA ILE A 34 -25.93 -7.37 13.80
C ILE A 34 -26.29 -6.03 14.44
N HIS A 35 -25.93 -5.86 15.70
CA HIS A 35 -25.92 -4.55 16.33
C HIS A 35 -24.96 -3.69 15.51
N THR A 36 -25.49 -2.78 14.69
CA THR A 36 -24.73 -1.69 14.14
C THR A 36 -24.35 -0.81 15.32
N CYS A 37 -23.13 -0.97 15.81
CA CYS A 37 -22.56 0.00 16.72
C CYS A 37 -22.39 1.29 15.90
N SER A 38 -23.36 2.20 16.04
CA SER A 38 -23.20 3.57 15.58
C SER A 38 -22.17 4.22 16.49
N GLY A 39 -20.95 4.42 15.96
CA GLY A 39 -19.90 5.15 16.66
C GLY A 39 -18.61 4.37 16.87
N LEU A 40 -17.85 4.19 15.80
CA LEU A 40 -16.39 4.32 15.87
C LEU A 40 -16.03 5.38 14.85
N LEU A 41 -15.81 6.62 15.30
CA LEU A 41 -15.18 7.64 14.46
C LEU A 41 -13.86 7.04 13.97
N SER A 42 -13.69 7.02 12.65
CA SER A 42 -12.53 6.46 11.96
C SER A 42 -11.28 7.13 12.52
N LEU A 43 -10.61 6.47 13.46
CA LEU A 43 -9.39 6.99 14.07
C LEU A 43 -8.23 7.08 13.07
N THR A 44 -8.42 6.64 11.82
CA THR A 44 -7.80 7.24 10.62
C THR A 44 -8.38 6.68 9.34
N ARG A 45 -8.68 7.58 8.38
CA ARG A 45 -8.53 7.48 6.90
C ARG A 45 -9.46 8.49 6.19
N TYR A 46 -9.15 9.78 6.32
CA TYR A 46 -9.83 10.92 5.65
C TYR A 46 -11.08 11.49 6.38
N GLU A 47 -10.97 12.72 6.89
CA GLU A 47 -12.14 13.58 7.13
C GLU A 47 -12.51 14.25 5.79
N GLU A 48 -13.61 13.84 5.16
CA GLU A 48 -14.07 14.43 3.89
C GLU A 48 -14.19 15.96 3.93
N ALA A 49 -14.41 16.52 5.12
CA ALA A 49 -14.56 17.96 5.33
C ALA A 49 -13.23 18.75 5.33
N THR A 50 -12.06 18.10 5.25
CA THR A 50 -10.79 18.84 5.27
C THR A 50 -10.47 19.47 3.92
N ASP A 51 -10.51 20.81 3.88
CA ASP A 51 -10.06 21.60 2.74
C ASP A 51 -8.53 21.71 2.71
N TRP A 52 -7.89 20.76 2.01
CA TRP A 52 -6.43 20.71 1.86
C TRP A 52 -5.87 21.90 1.08
N GLN A 53 -6.65 22.52 0.18
CA GLN A 53 -6.19 23.68 -0.59
C GLN A 53 -5.96 24.90 0.29
N LYS A 54 -6.65 25.00 1.44
CA LYS A 54 -6.43 26.08 2.43
C LYS A 54 -5.30 25.80 3.41
N LYS A 55 -5.01 24.52 3.68
CA LYS A 55 -4.00 24.11 4.67
C LYS A 55 -2.60 23.98 4.09
N LEU A 56 -2.51 23.60 2.82
CA LEU A 56 -1.26 23.29 2.13
C LEU A 56 -0.86 24.42 1.19
N THR A 57 0.43 24.55 0.92
CA THR A 57 0.89 25.35 -0.21
C THR A 57 0.45 24.70 -1.54
N PRO A 58 0.37 25.45 -2.64
CA PRO A 58 0.01 24.88 -3.93
C PRO A 58 0.89 23.68 -4.34
N GLU A 59 2.19 23.76 -4.10
CA GLU A 59 3.14 22.68 -4.40
C GLU A 59 2.92 21.44 -3.53
N GLN A 60 2.72 21.65 -2.22
CA GLN A 60 2.38 20.56 -1.29
C GLN A 60 1.07 19.87 -1.70
N TYR A 61 0.06 20.64 -2.13
CA TYR A 61 -1.21 20.10 -2.59
C TYR A 61 -1.02 19.24 -3.85
N VAL A 62 -0.33 19.76 -4.88
CA VAL A 62 -0.08 19.03 -6.13
C VAL A 62 0.67 17.72 -5.85
N VAL A 63 1.72 17.74 -5.03
CA VAL A 63 2.46 16.52 -4.72
C VAL A 63 1.63 15.56 -3.89
N THR A 64 1.03 16.00 -2.79
CA THR A 64 0.38 15.08 -1.84
C THR A 64 -1.03 14.63 -2.26
N ARG A 65 -1.74 15.39 -3.08
CA ARG A 65 -3.13 15.11 -3.49
C ARG A 65 -3.28 14.76 -4.96
N GLU A 66 -2.50 15.38 -5.83
CA GLU A 66 -2.54 15.12 -7.27
C GLU A 66 -1.45 14.15 -7.73
N LYS A 67 -0.70 13.57 -6.77
CA LYS A 67 0.43 12.65 -7.02
C LYS A 67 1.52 13.25 -7.91
N GLY A 68 1.72 14.56 -7.79
CA GLY A 68 2.85 15.24 -8.43
C GLY A 68 4.18 14.80 -7.85
N THR A 69 5.26 15.19 -8.52
CA THR A 69 6.63 14.96 -8.07
C THR A 69 7.39 16.29 -8.13
N GLU A 70 8.07 16.64 -7.04
CA GLU A 70 8.90 17.86 -7.00
C GLU A 70 10.09 17.73 -7.95
N VAL A 71 10.61 18.86 -8.42
CA VAL A 71 11.80 18.88 -9.29
C VAL A 71 13.01 18.34 -8.50
N PRO A 72 13.89 17.52 -9.10
CA PRO A 72 15.06 17.00 -8.39
C PRO A 72 15.96 18.15 -7.90
N PHE A 73 16.55 17.96 -6.71
CA PHE A 73 17.47 18.86 -6.02
C PHE A 73 16.88 20.19 -5.53
N THR A 74 15.57 20.42 -5.66
CA THR A 74 14.94 21.67 -5.18
C THR A 74 14.39 21.57 -3.76
N GLY A 75 14.19 20.36 -3.25
CA GLY A 75 13.59 20.11 -1.94
C GLY A 75 14.48 20.55 -0.77
N ILE A 76 13.87 21.17 0.25
CA ILE A 76 14.56 21.65 1.46
C ILE A 76 15.24 20.52 2.27
N TYR A 77 14.71 19.29 2.20
CA TYR A 77 15.20 18.15 2.96
C TYR A 77 16.14 17.23 2.18
N VAL A 78 16.50 17.58 0.93
CA VAL A 78 17.40 16.77 0.09
C VAL A 78 18.73 16.54 0.82
N HIS A 79 19.43 17.63 1.18
CA HIS A 79 20.72 17.59 1.88
C HIS A 79 20.62 17.81 3.40
N HIS A 80 19.41 17.75 3.96
CA HIS A 80 19.19 17.93 5.39
C HIS A 80 19.70 16.72 6.19
N SER A 81 20.44 16.97 7.29
CA SER A 81 21.10 15.95 8.11
C SER A 81 20.91 16.12 9.62
N GLU A 82 20.03 17.03 10.07
CA GLU A 82 19.76 17.19 11.50
C GLU A 82 19.06 15.96 12.10
N ALA A 83 19.40 15.65 13.36
CA ALA A 83 18.80 14.53 14.08
C ALA A 83 17.34 14.83 14.47
N GLY A 84 16.41 13.97 14.07
CA GLY A 84 14.99 14.17 14.31
C GLY A 84 14.10 13.21 13.55
N MET A 85 12.85 13.61 13.37
CA MET A 85 11.81 12.82 12.71
C MET A 85 11.18 13.61 11.57
N TYR A 86 10.94 12.93 10.46
CA TYR A 86 10.18 13.44 9.33
C TYR A 86 8.74 12.97 9.44
N HIS A 87 7.83 13.93 9.42
CA HIS A 87 6.40 13.75 9.56
C HIS A 87 5.69 14.06 8.24
N CYS A 88 4.49 13.50 8.07
CA CYS A 88 3.62 13.86 6.95
C CYS A 88 3.20 15.32 7.06
N VAL A 89 3.39 16.11 6.00
CA VAL A 89 2.98 17.53 5.98
C VAL A 89 1.47 17.73 6.18
N CYS A 90 0.65 16.74 5.81
CA CYS A 90 -0.80 16.81 5.87
C CYS A 90 -1.36 16.51 7.27
N CYS A 91 -0.89 15.45 7.91
CA CYS A 91 -1.50 14.91 9.14
C CYS A 91 -0.52 14.75 10.31
N ASP A 92 0.72 15.22 10.16
CA ASP A 92 1.78 15.16 11.17
C ASP A 92 2.11 13.74 11.68
N SER A 93 1.70 12.68 10.99
CA SER A 93 2.10 11.30 11.35
C SER A 93 3.62 11.11 11.16
N PRO A 94 4.33 10.45 12.09
CA PRO A 94 5.75 10.15 11.92
C PRO A 94 5.97 9.16 10.77
N LEU A 95 6.82 9.50 9.81
CA LEU A 95 7.06 8.69 8.61
C LEU A 95 8.46 8.10 8.56
N PHE A 96 9.49 8.92 8.79
CA PHE A 96 10.90 8.50 8.65
C PHE A 96 11.77 9.08 9.76
N SER A 97 12.78 8.33 10.18
CA SER A 97 13.81 8.81 11.12
C SER A 97 14.96 9.43 10.36
N SER A 98 15.60 10.46 10.92
CA SER A 98 16.86 10.97 10.38
C SER A 98 17.97 9.90 10.37
N GLU A 99 17.90 8.91 11.26
CA GLU A 99 18.87 7.81 11.33
C GLU A 99 18.83 6.90 10.10
N THR A 100 17.66 6.82 9.44
CA THR A 100 17.51 6.01 8.24
C THR A 100 17.75 6.79 6.96
N LYS A 101 18.00 8.10 7.07
CA LYS A 101 18.25 9.00 5.94
C LYS A 101 19.68 8.85 5.44
N TYR A 102 19.84 8.84 4.12
CA TYR A 102 21.15 8.84 3.47
C TYR A 102 21.11 9.67 2.18
N ASP A 103 22.30 9.96 1.64
CA ASP A 103 22.42 10.61 0.33
C ASP A 103 22.50 9.56 -0.77
N SER A 104 21.46 9.48 -1.60
CA SER A 104 21.38 8.57 -2.75
C SER A 104 21.86 9.21 -4.05
N GLY A 105 22.09 10.53 -4.07
CA GLY A 105 22.38 11.29 -5.30
C GLY A 105 21.22 11.43 -6.28
N THR A 106 20.00 11.00 -5.92
CA THR A 106 18.84 11.00 -6.84
C THR A 106 18.19 12.37 -7.00
N GLY A 107 18.42 13.29 -6.06
CA GLY A 107 17.80 14.61 -6.02
C GLY A 107 16.58 14.73 -5.10
N TRP A 108 16.21 13.66 -4.40
CA TRP A 108 15.13 13.67 -3.40
C TRP A 108 15.61 13.08 -2.07
N PRO A 109 15.03 13.50 -0.92
CA PRO A 109 15.24 12.84 0.36
C PRO A 109 15.09 11.31 0.24
N SER A 110 16.13 10.60 0.67
CA SER A 110 16.19 9.14 0.57
C SER A 110 16.37 8.50 1.94
N PHE A 111 15.58 7.46 2.21
CA PHE A 111 15.63 6.70 3.44
C PHE A 111 15.71 5.22 3.12
N TYR A 112 16.41 4.42 3.93
CA TYR A 112 16.46 2.97 3.70
C TYR A 112 15.33 2.20 4.41
N GLN A 113 14.63 2.86 5.36
CA GLN A 113 13.56 2.24 6.13
C GLN A 113 12.56 3.28 6.65
N ALA A 114 11.27 2.93 6.63
CA ALA A 114 10.21 3.71 7.25
C ALA A 114 10.23 3.58 8.78
N HIS A 115 9.74 4.61 9.47
CA HIS A 115 9.62 4.59 10.92
C HIS A 115 8.55 3.59 11.38
N GLY A 116 8.85 2.84 12.44
CA GLY A 116 7.97 1.79 12.96
C GLY A 116 8.10 0.46 12.24
N THR A 117 8.98 0.33 11.24
CA THR A 117 9.29 -0.96 10.62
C THR A 117 10.21 -1.78 11.52
N TRP A 118 9.84 -3.03 11.78
CA TRP A 118 10.69 -4.00 12.46
C TRP A 118 11.10 -5.11 11.48
N GLU A 119 12.39 -5.23 11.20
CA GLU A 119 12.93 -6.11 10.15
C GLU A 119 12.29 -5.83 8.77
N ARG A 120 11.23 -6.56 8.42
CA ARG A 120 10.44 -6.41 7.19
C ARG A 120 8.96 -6.14 7.47
N ASP A 121 8.54 -6.10 8.73
CA ASP A 121 7.16 -5.85 9.12
C ASP A 121 6.88 -4.34 9.20
N GLU A 122 6.01 -3.87 8.31
CA GLU A 122 5.54 -2.48 8.24
C GLU A 122 4.17 -2.27 8.92
N SER A 123 3.67 -3.25 9.68
CA SER A 123 2.36 -3.16 10.33
C SER A 123 2.22 -1.94 11.25
N HIS A 124 3.31 -1.53 11.88
CA HIS A 124 3.41 -0.36 12.75
C HIS A 124 3.86 0.92 12.04
N ALA A 125 4.25 0.83 10.76
CA ALA A 125 4.61 2.00 9.98
C ALA A 125 3.36 2.82 9.59
N SER A 126 3.55 4.13 9.45
CA SER A 126 2.52 5.07 8.99
C SER A 126 2.51 5.24 7.46
N ILE A 127 3.09 4.29 6.73
CA ILE A 127 3.10 4.25 5.27
C ILE A 127 2.26 3.10 4.73
N ILE A 128 1.81 3.21 3.48
CA ILE A 128 1.22 2.12 2.70
C ILE A 128 1.92 2.07 1.35
N ARG A 129 2.30 0.86 0.93
CA ARG A 129 2.80 0.55 -0.41
C ARG A 129 1.64 0.34 -1.37
N ARG A 130 1.63 1.03 -2.51
CA ARG A 130 0.66 0.85 -3.60
C ARG A 130 1.41 0.61 -4.92
N PRO A 131 1.01 -0.37 -5.74
CA PRO A 131 1.58 -0.54 -7.07
C PRO A 131 1.30 0.70 -7.92
N ASP A 132 2.33 1.28 -8.52
CA ASP A 132 2.18 2.37 -9.48
C ASP A 132 2.38 1.84 -10.90
N ASN A 133 1.39 2.05 -11.77
CA ASN A 133 1.43 1.62 -13.16
C ASN A 133 1.50 2.80 -14.14
N SER A 134 1.65 4.02 -13.64
CA SER A 134 1.45 5.24 -14.43
C SER A 134 2.59 5.57 -15.40
N LEU A 135 3.83 5.09 -15.17
CA LEU A 135 5.00 5.50 -15.95
C LEU A 135 6.02 4.39 -16.26
N GLY A 136 5.57 3.22 -16.70
CA GLY A 136 6.42 2.24 -17.40
C GLY A 136 7.62 1.67 -16.62
N ASN A 137 7.78 2.00 -15.33
CA ASN A 137 8.85 1.54 -14.46
C ASN A 137 8.30 1.15 -13.08
N THR A 138 8.93 0.14 -12.48
CA THR A 138 8.49 -0.78 -11.40
C THR A 138 8.46 -0.20 -9.98
N GLY A 139 8.30 1.12 -9.83
CA GLY A 139 8.30 1.77 -8.51
C GLY A 139 7.01 1.46 -7.73
N THR A 140 7.13 1.14 -6.44
CA THR A 140 5.96 1.04 -5.57
C THR A 140 5.69 2.39 -4.93
N GLU A 141 4.54 2.99 -5.22
CA GLU A 141 4.09 4.24 -4.61
C GLU A 141 4.00 4.10 -3.09
N ILE A 142 4.52 5.09 -2.37
CA ILE A 142 4.39 5.23 -0.93
C ILE A 142 3.39 6.35 -0.64
N ILE A 143 2.36 6.01 0.12
CA ILE A 143 1.38 6.98 0.63
C ILE A 143 1.34 6.95 2.16
N CYS A 144 0.84 8.03 2.76
CA CYS A 144 0.57 8.07 4.18
C CYS A 144 -0.66 7.21 4.55
N LYS A 145 -0.50 6.30 5.50
CA LYS A 145 -1.54 5.39 6.01
C LYS A 145 -2.75 6.11 6.61
N HIS A 146 -2.54 7.32 7.12
CA HIS A 146 -3.51 8.06 7.91
C HIS A 146 -4.38 9.03 7.09
N CYS A 147 -3.82 9.62 6.04
CA CYS A 147 -4.48 10.66 5.27
C CYS A 147 -4.41 10.47 3.74
N ASP A 148 -3.89 9.33 3.27
CA ASP A 148 -3.73 8.98 1.85
C ASP A 148 -2.90 10.00 1.04
N ALA A 149 -2.10 10.82 1.70
CA ALA A 149 -1.18 11.75 1.02
C ALA A 149 -0.11 10.97 0.26
N HIS A 150 0.08 11.29 -1.01
CA HIS A 150 1.21 10.81 -1.79
C HIS A 150 2.53 11.35 -1.22
N LEU A 151 3.51 10.46 -1.04
CA LEU A 151 4.81 10.79 -0.47
C LEU A 151 5.92 10.65 -1.52
N GLY A 152 5.90 9.58 -2.30
CA GLY A 152 6.91 9.26 -3.31
C GLY A 152 6.88 7.78 -3.66
N HIS A 153 8.04 7.16 -3.82
CA HIS A 153 8.17 5.76 -4.24
C HIS A 153 9.26 5.02 -3.46
N VAL A 154 9.14 3.71 -3.38
CA VAL A 154 10.19 2.80 -2.91
C VAL A 154 10.73 1.97 -4.06
N PHE A 155 12.06 1.79 -4.06
CA PHE A 155 12.83 1.03 -5.04
C PHE A 155 13.72 0.00 -4.33
N GLU A 156 14.12 -1.06 -5.03
CA GLU A 156 14.98 -2.15 -4.51
C GLU A 156 16.48 -1.91 -4.77
N ASP A 157 16.89 -0.65 -4.94
CA ASP A 157 18.28 -0.22 -5.20
C ASP A 157 18.89 0.55 -4.02
N GLY A 158 18.44 0.25 -2.80
CA GLY A 158 18.92 0.88 -1.57
C GLY A 158 20.14 0.19 -0.95
N PRO A 159 20.73 0.82 0.09
CA PRO A 159 21.84 0.24 0.83
C PRO A 159 21.38 -0.89 1.78
N ASP A 160 22.34 -1.65 2.27
CA ASP A 160 22.14 -2.51 3.45
C ASP A 160 21.65 -1.67 4.65
N PRO A 161 20.82 -2.24 5.56
CA PRO A 161 20.45 -3.65 5.68
C PRO A 161 19.18 -4.05 4.91
N THR A 162 18.40 -3.08 4.43
CA THR A 162 17.10 -3.38 3.81
C THR A 162 17.23 -3.66 2.32
N GLY A 163 18.19 -3.04 1.63
CA GLY A 163 18.26 -3.03 0.17
C GLY A 163 17.19 -2.15 -0.49
N GLU A 164 16.45 -1.36 0.31
CA GLU A 164 15.33 -0.55 -0.17
C GLU A 164 15.67 0.93 -0.11
N ARG A 165 15.17 1.69 -1.08
CA ARG A 165 15.30 3.14 -1.15
C ARG A 165 13.93 3.79 -1.21
N PHE A 166 13.51 4.36 -0.09
CA PHE A 166 12.36 5.25 -0.01
C PHE A 166 12.78 6.62 -0.55
N CYS A 167 12.38 6.91 -1.79
CA CYS A 167 12.61 8.17 -2.48
C CYS A 167 11.38 9.07 -2.29
N ILE A 168 11.48 10.06 -1.40
CA ILE A 168 10.32 10.79 -0.89
C ILE A 168 10.44 12.27 -1.27
N ASN A 169 9.35 12.88 -1.73
CA ASN A 169 9.29 14.30 -2.00
C ASN A 169 9.50 15.09 -0.70
N SER A 170 10.43 16.03 -0.70
CA SER A 170 10.69 16.93 0.42
C SER A 170 9.45 17.74 0.79
N VAL A 171 8.68 18.21 -0.19
CA VAL A 171 7.46 19.00 0.06
C VAL A 171 6.37 18.20 0.76
N ALA A 172 6.40 16.87 0.71
CA ALA A 172 5.46 16.00 1.42
C ALA A 172 5.82 15.82 2.91
N LEU A 173 6.98 16.33 3.34
CA LEU A 173 7.53 16.13 4.68
C LEU A 173 7.54 17.42 5.51
N ASN A 174 7.45 17.25 6.82
CA ASN A 174 7.71 18.26 7.84
C ASN A 174 8.72 17.70 8.86
N PHE A 175 9.76 18.44 9.22
CA PHE A 175 10.80 17.93 10.12
C PHE A 175 10.60 18.41 11.57
N LYS A 176 10.78 17.50 12.53
CA LYS A 176 10.77 17.78 13.96
C LYS A 176 12.12 17.38 14.56
N PRO A 177 12.95 18.33 15.05
CA PRO A 177 14.25 18.02 15.62
C PRO A 177 14.11 17.21 16.91
N ARG A 178 15.09 16.33 17.17
CA ARG A 178 15.18 15.59 18.43
C ARG A 178 15.53 16.56 19.55
N ALA A 179 14.75 16.55 20.64
CA ALA A 179 15.08 17.34 21.83
C ALA A 179 16.48 16.95 22.33
N LYS A 180 17.30 17.97 22.65
CA LYS A 180 18.65 17.82 23.18
C LYS A 180 18.64 17.52 24.67
#